data_AF-A0A3A9IGD4-F1
#
_entry.id   AF-A0A3A9IGD4-F1
#
_cell.length_a   1.000
_cell.length_b   1.000
_cell.length_c   1.000
_cell.angle_alpha   90.00
_cell.angle_beta   90.00
_cell.angle_gamma   90.00
#
_symmetry.space_group_name_H-M   'P 1'
#
loop_
_entity.id
_entity.type
_entity.pdbx_description
1 polymer ?
#
loop_
_entity_poly.entity_id
_entity_poly.type
_entity_poly.pdbx_seq_one_letter_code
_entity_poly.pdbx_strand_id
1 'polypeptide(L)'
;MANLVSTLDHYQENRLKVTGNPKALADLDRAVTYTAAWTGSAIAGVYQGSAYGALKTNELLEKTLQETANKYGVLTRRFALSMGAMAGLGLLAASLEFAKTWGKTEDTTNSDTEQFGYYLKALGIGAQGFAAGGATWWLLRSGSLIGSIWAPWMMAFIAIGGVAYLVSTWLLARFGRTPIERWLLQSTWGTKPAGWTPAVELGEYERLAHAPDVTIDENGGELVIRMPAHINDITLQAGVQRIGYQANPNGSYPAAVPVYGPPQALPLPTHQSQRGEYRLPHTLTQGDKLILLITYPAEESLSGTAQRFVIRGSLAWRCAYRRNRCYLAGKRHID
;
A
#
# COMPACT_ATOMS: atom_id res chain seq x y z
N MET A 1 -17.30 13.33 9.30
CA MET A 1 -16.13 12.94 10.10
C MET A 1 -15.11 12.28 9.18
N ALA A 2 -13.91 12.85 9.09
CA ALA A 2 -12.81 12.35 8.27
C ALA A 2 -11.68 11.94 9.21
N ASN A 3 -11.49 10.63 9.37
CA ASN A 3 -10.45 10.07 10.24
C ASN A 3 -9.17 9.94 9.41
N LEU A 4 -8.06 10.48 9.91
CA LEU A 4 -6.75 10.08 9.45
C LEU A 4 -6.53 8.65 9.97
N VAL A 5 -6.31 7.71 9.06
CA VAL A 5 -6.12 6.32 9.43
C VAL A 5 -4.79 6.20 10.18
N SER A 6 -4.86 5.84 11.46
CA SER A 6 -3.72 5.28 12.18
C SER A 6 -3.41 3.93 11.55
N THR A 7 -2.32 3.82 10.79
CA THR A 7 -1.87 2.55 10.22
C THR A 7 -1.17 1.73 11.31
N LEU A 8 -1.96 1.15 12.22
CA LEU A 8 -1.48 0.23 13.27
C LEU A 8 -0.76 -1.00 12.69
N ASP A 9 -1.18 -1.47 11.52
CA ASP A 9 -0.53 -2.59 10.81
C ASP A 9 0.91 -2.25 10.40
N HIS A 10 1.18 -0.99 10.01
CA HIS A 10 2.55 -0.55 9.71
C HIS A 10 3.41 -0.37 10.98
N TYR A 11 2.80 -0.18 12.15
CA TYR A 11 3.55 0.00 13.39
C TYR A 11 4.06 -1.32 13.98
N GLN A 12 3.31 -2.42 13.88
CA GLN A 12 3.83 -3.74 14.30
C GLN A 12 5.05 -4.13 13.45
N GLU A 13 4.94 -3.87 12.15
CA GLU A 13 6.03 -3.96 11.19
C GLU A 13 7.19 -3.01 11.56
N ASN A 14 6.93 -1.73 11.90
CA ASN A 14 7.99 -0.78 12.28
C ASN A 14 8.63 -1.09 13.65
N ARG A 15 7.91 -1.65 14.61
CA ARG A 15 8.45 -2.07 15.91
C ARG A 15 9.41 -3.24 15.71
N LEU A 16 9.05 -4.23 14.89
CA LEU A 16 9.94 -5.32 14.48
C LEU A 16 11.13 -4.84 13.63
N LYS A 17 10.93 -3.82 12.78
CA LYS A 17 12.00 -3.16 11.98
C LYS A 17 13.01 -2.39 12.83
N VAL A 18 12.59 -1.84 13.97
CA VAL A 18 13.48 -1.12 14.93
C VAL A 18 14.11 -2.08 15.95
N THR A 19 13.49 -3.25 16.22
CA THR A 19 14.03 -4.31 17.10
C THR A 19 14.84 -5.38 16.35
N GLY A 20 15.47 -5.03 15.22
CA GLY A 20 16.47 -5.89 14.58
C GLY A 20 15.96 -7.24 14.09
N ASN A 21 14.65 -7.42 13.86
CA ASN A 21 14.12 -8.66 13.31
C ASN A 21 14.32 -8.70 11.79
N PRO A 22 15.25 -9.51 11.26
CA PRO A 22 15.60 -9.50 9.84
C PRO A 22 14.42 -9.93 8.95
N LYS A 23 13.49 -10.74 9.47
CA LYS A 23 12.32 -11.21 8.72
C LYS A 23 11.34 -10.06 8.42
N ALA A 24 11.10 -9.18 9.39
CA ALA A 24 10.18 -8.06 9.23
C ALA A 24 10.73 -6.97 8.28
N LEU A 25 12.05 -6.76 8.28
CA LEU A 25 12.70 -5.87 7.32
C LEU A 25 12.59 -6.42 5.90
N ALA A 26 12.84 -7.72 5.72
CA ALA A 26 12.71 -8.39 4.43
C ALA A 26 11.25 -8.37 3.91
N ASP A 27 10.26 -8.49 4.78
CA ASP A 27 8.84 -8.45 4.37
C ASP A 27 8.39 -7.05 3.91
N LEU A 28 8.90 -5.98 4.52
CA LEU A 28 8.67 -4.61 4.05
C LEU A 28 9.37 -4.34 2.73
N ASP A 29 10.65 -4.71 2.62
CA ASP A 29 11.41 -4.53 1.38
C ASP A 29 10.75 -5.26 0.22
N ARG A 30 10.28 -6.49 0.47
CA ARG A 30 9.46 -7.26 -0.46
C ARG A 30 8.18 -6.50 -0.84
N ALA A 31 7.51 -5.87 0.12
CA ALA A 31 6.27 -5.12 -0.11
C ALA A 31 6.45 -3.90 -1.01
N VAL A 32 7.48 -3.10 -0.73
CA VAL A 32 7.85 -1.95 -1.57
C VAL A 32 8.25 -2.43 -2.96
N THR A 33 9.04 -3.51 -3.03
CA THR A 33 9.55 -4.05 -4.29
C THR A 33 8.43 -4.57 -5.19
N TYR A 34 7.52 -5.41 -4.70
CA TYR A 34 6.44 -5.91 -5.57
C TYR A 34 5.48 -4.80 -6.00
N THR A 35 5.25 -3.78 -5.15
CA THR A 35 4.37 -2.65 -5.48
C THR A 35 4.98 -1.78 -6.56
N ALA A 36 6.27 -1.48 -6.44
CA ALA A 36 7.03 -0.78 -7.47
C ALA A 36 7.07 -1.58 -8.78
N ALA A 37 7.25 -2.91 -8.70
CA ALA A 37 7.26 -3.80 -9.85
C ALA A 37 5.89 -3.88 -10.56
N TRP A 38 4.77 -3.99 -9.82
CA TRP A 38 3.42 -3.92 -10.41
C TRP A 38 3.18 -2.57 -11.11
N THR A 39 3.62 -1.47 -10.49
CA THR A 39 3.49 -0.14 -11.07
C THR A 39 4.30 -0.01 -12.36
N GLY A 40 5.57 -0.43 -12.33
CA GLY A 40 6.43 -0.41 -13.52
C GLY A 40 5.91 -1.33 -14.63
N SER A 41 5.38 -2.50 -14.28
CA SER A 41 4.73 -3.42 -15.22
C SER A 41 3.52 -2.77 -15.90
N ALA A 42 2.65 -2.09 -15.13
CA ALA A 42 1.48 -1.40 -15.67
C ALA A 42 1.87 -0.26 -16.64
N ILE A 43 2.88 0.55 -16.28
CA ILE A 43 3.40 1.62 -17.15
C ILE A 43 3.94 1.02 -18.46
N ALA A 44 4.78 -0.02 -18.36
CA ALA A 44 5.32 -0.70 -19.54
C ALA A 44 4.20 -1.32 -20.40
N GLY A 45 3.14 -1.84 -19.78
CA GLY A 45 1.96 -2.38 -20.47
C GLY A 45 1.23 -1.36 -21.33
N VAL A 46 1.16 -0.08 -20.93
CA VAL A 46 0.57 0.98 -21.76
C VAL A 46 1.38 1.18 -23.06
N TYR A 47 2.71 1.23 -22.96
CA TYR A 47 3.58 1.35 -24.13
C TYR A 47 3.54 0.11 -25.02
N GLN A 48 3.49 -1.08 -24.40
CA GLN A 48 3.35 -2.35 -25.09
C GLN A 48 2.05 -2.42 -25.88
N GLY A 49 0.92 -2.01 -25.28
CA GLY A 49 -0.38 -2.01 -25.94
C GLY A 49 -0.43 -1.09 -27.15
N SER A 50 0.18 0.10 -27.06
CA SER A 50 0.32 1.01 -28.19
C SER A 50 1.16 0.40 -29.33
N ALA A 51 2.30 -0.20 -29.01
CA ALA A 51 3.17 -0.83 -30.01
C ALA A 51 2.51 -2.07 -30.64
N TYR A 52 1.81 -2.88 -29.84
CA TYR A 52 1.05 -4.04 -30.29
C TYR A 52 -0.09 -3.65 -31.24
N GLY A 53 -0.82 -2.58 -30.92
CA GLY A 53 -1.87 -2.05 -31.79
C GLY A 53 -1.33 -1.68 -33.18
N ALA A 54 -0.18 -1.01 -33.24
CA ALA A 54 0.47 -0.70 -34.51
C ALA A 54 0.97 -1.95 -35.26
N LEU A 55 1.46 -2.98 -34.56
CA LEU A 55 1.86 -4.26 -35.18
C LEU A 55 0.66 -5.01 -35.77
N LYS A 56 -0.48 -4.98 -35.09
CA LYS A 56 -1.73 -5.60 -35.56
C LYS A 56 -2.26 -4.95 -36.84
N THR A 57 -2.29 -3.62 -36.90
CA THR A 57 -2.78 -2.87 -38.08
C THR A 57 -1.94 -3.12 -39.34
N ASN A 58 -0.67 -3.49 -39.18
CA ASN A 58 0.24 -3.79 -40.30
C ASN A 58 0.32 -5.29 -40.64
N GLU A 59 -0.55 -6.14 -40.07
CA GLU A 59 -0.59 -7.59 -40.29
C GLU A 59 0.75 -8.31 -39.96
N LEU A 60 1.47 -7.81 -38.94
CA LEU A 60 2.81 -8.30 -38.57
C LEU A 60 2.82 -9.38 -37.48
N LEU A 61 1.64 -9.81 -37.01
CA LEU A 61 1.51 -10.76 -35.89
C LEU A 61 2.00 -12.18 -36.23
N GLU A 62 1.90 -12.56 -37.50
CA GLU A 62 2.35 -13.86 -38.03
C GLU A 62 3.85 -13.88 -38.37
N LYS A 63 4.56 -12.76 -38.14
CA LYS A 63 6.00 -12.67 -38.37
C LYS A 63 6.77 -12.83 -37.07
N THR A 64 8.01 -13.28 -37.20
CA THR A 64 8.94 -13.29 -36.08
C THR A 64 9.40 -11.87 -35.73
N LEU A 65 9.92 -11.69 -34.51
CA LEU A 65 10.58 -10.44 -34.13
C LEU A 65 11.74 -10.09 -35.07
N GLN A 66 12.50 -11.08 -35.55
CA GLN A 66 13.66 -10.84 -36.40
C GLN A 66 13.24 -10.34 -37.80
N GLU A 67 12.24 -10.98 -38.41
CA GLU A 67 11.70 -10.54 -39.71
C GLU A 67 11.06 -9.16 -39.64
N THR A 68 10.36 -8.88 -38.55
CA THR A 68 9.71 -7.58 -38.34
C THR A 68 10.73 -6.49 -38.04
N ALA A 69 11.83 -6.82 -37.36
CA ALA A 69 12.92 -5.88 -37.08
C ALA A 69 13.63 -5.41 -38.36
N ASN A 70 13.76 -6.27 -39.37
CA ASN A 70 14.41 -5.91 -40.64
C ASN A 70 13.66 -4.81 -41.41
N LYS A 71 12.32 -4.77 -41.32
CA LYS A 71 11.47 -3.81 -42.06
C LYS A 71 10.92 -2.68 -41.16
N TYR A 72 10.67 -2.97 -39.88
CA TYR A 72 10.05 -2.09 -38.89
C TYR A 72 10.86 -2.09 -37.58
N GLY A 73 12.19 -1.91 -37.68
CA GLY A 73 13.12 -2.04 -36.55
C GLY A 73 12.75 -1.22 -35.31
N VAL A 74 12.34 0.03 -35.49
CA VAL A 74 11.95 0.91 -34.38
C VAL A 74 10.69 0.40 -33.67
N LEU A 75 9.66 0.01 -34.43
CA LEU A 75 8.40 -0.48 -33.86
C LEU A 75 8.59 -1.82 -33.15
N THR A 76 9.33 -2.73 -33.78
CA THR A 76 9.65 -4.05 -33.23
C THR A 76 10.45 -3.94 -31.93
N ARG A 77 11.47 -3.06 -31.90
CA ARG A 77 12.28 -2.81 -30.70
C ARG A 77 11.44 -2.19 -29.58
N ARG A 78 10.55 -1.24 -29.89
CA ARG A 78 9.64 -0.65 -28.89
C ARG A 78 8.71 -1.71 -28.30
N PHE A 79 8.12 -2.56 -29.13
CA PHE A 79 7.29 -3.67 -28.66
C PHE A 79 8.11 -4.64 -27.79
N ALA A 80 9.24 -5.14 -28.27
CA ALA A 80 10.05 -6.11 -27.52
C ALA A 80 10.53 -5.56 -26.16
N LEU A 81 10.98 -4.30 -26.12
CA LEU A 81 11.42 -3.66 -24.87
C LEU A 81 10.27 -3.44 -23.89
N SER A 82 9.15 -2.89 -24.35
CA SER A 82 7.99 -2.64 -23.48
C SER A 82 7.33 -3.93 -23.01
N MET A 83 7.23 -4.94 -23.89
CA MET A 83 6.73 -6.27 -23.57
C MET A 83 7.64 -7.00 -22.58
N GLY A 84 8.97 -6.96 -22.81
CA GLY A 84 9.95 -7.52 -21.89
C GLY A 84 9.93 -6.84 -20.52
N ALA A 85 9.83 -5.51 -20.47
CA ALA A 85 9.70 -4.76 -19.22
C ALA A 85 8.39 -5.09 -18.49
N MET A 86 7.27 -5.11 -19.22
CA MET A 86 5.95 -5.45 -18.67
C MET A 86 5.95 -6.86 -18.07
N ALA A 87 6.35 -7.86 -18.85
CA ALA A 87 6.34 -9.26 -18.45
C ALA A 87 7.36 -9.56 -17.35
N GLY A 88 8.58 -9.00 -17.46
CA GLY A 88 9.63 -9.18 -16.45
C GLY A 88 9.27 -8.58 -15.10
N LEU A 89 8.81 -7.32 -15.08
CA LEU A 89 8.37 -6.66 -13.85
C LEU A 89 7.09 -7.31 -13.29
N GLY A 90 6.16 -7.70 -14.16
CA GLY A 90 4.94 -8.40 -13.75
C GLY A 90 5.23 -9.77 -13.12
N LEU A 91 6.16 -10.53 -13.68
CA LEU A 91 6.60 -11.81 -13.12
C LEU A 91 7.31 -11.64 -11.79
N LEU A 92 8.18 -10.64 -11.65
CA LEU A 92 8.84 -10.32 -10.39
C LEU A 92 7.81 -9.94 -9.32
N ALA A 93 6.89 -9.03 -9.64
CA ALA A 93 5.83 -8.59 -8.75
C ALA A 93 4.96 -9.77 -8.30
N ALA A 94 4.50 -10.58 -9.25
CA ALA A 94 3.68 -11.75 -8.98
C ALA A 94 4.41 -12.76 -8.09
N SER A 95 5.69 -13.02 -8.33
CA SER A 95 6.48 -13.98 -7.53
C SER A 95 6.62 -13.53 -6.07
N LEU A 96 6.95 -12.25 -5.86
CA LEU A 96 7.12 -11.67 -4.53
C LEU A 96 5.79 -11.57 -3.76
N GLU A 97 4.71 -11.13 -4.42
CA GLU A 97 3.40 -11.05 -3.78
C GLU A 97 2.80 -12.44 -3.55
N PHE A 98 3.01 -13.39 -4.44
CA PHE A 98 2.57 -14.78 -4.27
C PHE A 98 3.21 -15.40 -3.05
N ALA A 99 4.53 -15.28 -2.87
CA ALA A 99 5.22 -15.81 -1.70
C ALA A 99 4.66 -15.22 -0.39
N LYS A 100 4.38 -13.91 -0.36
CA LYS A 100 3.76 -13.25 0.80
C LYS A 100 2.33 -13.75 1.05
N THR A 101 1.53 -13.85 -0.01
CA THR A 101 0.12 -14.24 0.06
C THR A 101 -0.02 -15.71 0.46
N TRP A 102 0.83 -16.57 -0.08
CA TRP A 102 0.87 -17.99 0.26
C TRP A 102 1.23 -18.20 1.74
N GLY A 103 2.23 -17.48 2.26
CA GLY A 103 2.54 -17.53 3.70
C GLY A 103 1.35 -17.16 4.60
N LYS A 104 0.43 -16.31 4.13
CA LYS A 104 -0.81 -15.99 4.87
C LYS A 104 -1.87 -17.09 4.80
N THR A 105 -1.85 -17.96 3.79
CA THR A 105 -2.76 -19.12 3.74
C THR A 105 -2.42 -20.18 4.79
N GLU A 106 -1.15 -20.25 5.22
CA GLU A 106 -0.68 -21.16 6.26
C GLU A 106 -0.93 -20.62 7.69
N ASP A 107 -1.36 -19.35 7.82
CA ASP A 107 -1.64 -18.75 9.11
C ASP A 107 -2.98 -19.25 9.66
N THR A 108 -2.89 -20.06 10.72
CA THR A 108 -4.03 -20.67 11.39
C THR A 108 -4.90 -19.67 12.15
N THR A 109 -4.48 -18.41 12.30
CA THR A 109 -5.27 -17.36 12.97
C THR A 109 -6.30 -16.71 12.05
N ASN A 110 -6.21 -16.97 10.75
CA ASN A 110 -7.18 -16.52 9.76
C ASN A 110 -8.49 -17.31 9.88
N SER A 111 -9.60 -16.62 9.64
CA SER A 111 -10.90 -17.26 9.46
C SER A 111 -11.00 -18.01 8.12
N ASP A 112 -11.95 -18.92 7.98
CA ASP A 112 -12.17 -19.69 6.75
C ASP A 112 -12.40 -18.75 5.54
N THR A 113 -13.11 -17.66 5.75
CA THR A 113 -13.35 -16.63 4.71
C THR A 113 -12.08 -15.88 4.33
N GLU A 114 -11.20 -15.57 5.31
CA GLU A 114 -9.89 -14.97 5.03
C GLU A 114 -8.96 -15.94 4.31
N GLN A 115 -8.94 -17.21 4.71
CA GLN A 115 -8.17 -18.25 4.04
C GLN A 115 -8.63 -18.42 2.59
N PHE A 116 -9.94 -18.48 2.35
CA PHE A 116 -10.49 -18.49 1.00
C PHE A 116 -10.09 -17.24 0.21
N GLY A 117 -10.17 -16.05 0.82
CA GLY A 117 -9.73 -14.79 0.22
C GLY A 117 -8.25 -14.82 -0.17
N TYR A 118 -7.37 -15.27 0.71
CA TYR A 118 -5.94 -15.40 0.42
C TYR A 118 -5.65 -16.47 -0.64
N TYR A 119 -6.37 -17.59 -0.64
CA TYR A 119 -6.23 -18.62 -1.66
C TYR A 119 -6.66 -18.11 -3.05
N LEU A 120 -7.82 -17.45 -3.13
CA LEU A 120 -8.30 -16.82 -4.36
C LEU A 120 -7.34 -15.74 -4.86
N LYS A 121 -6.76 -14.95 -3.93
CA LYS A 121 -5.73 -13.97 -4.27
C LYS A 121 -4.47 -14.64 -4.83
N ALA A 122 -3.99 -15.70 -4.17
CA ALA A 122 -2.81 -16.44 -4.60
C ALA A 122 -3.03 -17.07 -5.99
N LEU A 123 -4.20 -17.64 -6.26
CA LEU A 123 -4.57 -18.13 -7.59
C LEU A 123 -4.61 -17.00 -8.62
N GLY A 124 -5.19 -15.84 -8.28
CA GLY A 124 -5.24 -14.67 -9.15
C GLY A 124 -3.86 -14.12 -9.51
N ILE A 125 -2.94 -14.07 -8.54
CA ILE A 125 -1.54 -13.71 -8.74
C ILE A 125 -0.84 -14.77 -9.59
N GLY A 126 -1.05 -16.05 -9.29
CA GLY A 126 -0.46 -17.18 -10.00
C GLY A 126 -0.87 -17.22 -11.47
N ALA A 127 -2.14 -16.94 -11.79
CA ALA A 127 -2.64 -16.83 -13.15
C ALA A 127 -1.94 -15.69 -13.94
N GLN A 128 -1.79 -14.52 -13.32
CA GLN A 128 -1.08 -13.39 -13.92
C GLN A 128 0.42 -13.68 -14.09
N GLY A 129 1.04 -14.30 -13.08
CA GLY A 129 2.43 -14.75 -13.13
C GLY A 129 2.67 -15.80 -14.22
N PHE A 130 1.73 -16.73 -14.43
CA PHE A 130 1.79 -17.73 -15.50
C PHE A 130 1.76 -17.08 -16.89
N ALA A 131 0.87 -16.11 -17.10
CA ALA A 131 0.82 -15.34 -18.35
C ALA A 131 2.12 -14.53 -18.57
N ALA A 132 2.61 -13.84 -17.53
CA ALA A 132 3.85 -13.06 -17.60
C ALA A 132 5.09 -13.94 -17.83
N GLY A 133 5.15 -15.11 -17.19
CA GLY A 133 6.20 -16.11 -17.38
C GLY A 133 6.18 -16.70 -18.79
N GLY A 134 4.99 -17.03 -19.31
CA GLY A 134 4.81 -17.46 -20.69
C GLY A 134 5.29 -16.40 -21.68
N ALA A 135 4.85 -15.14 -21.52
CA ALA A 135 5.28 -14.03 -22.35
C ALA A 135 6.81 -13.85 -22.35
N THR A 136 7.43 -13.89 -21.16
CA THR A 136 8.89 -13.77 -21.01
C THR A 136 9.61 -14.91 -21.72
N TRP A 137 9.12 -16.14 -21.56
CA TRP A 137 9.66 -17.33 -22.23
C TRP A 137 9.62 -17.21 -23.75
N TRP A 138 8.49 -16.79 -24.32
CA TRP A 138 8.36 -16.62 -25.77
C TRP A 138 9.21 -15.46 -26.29
N LEU A 139 9.34 -14.37 -25.54
CA LEU A 139 10.15 -13.21 -25.93
C LEU A 139 11.66 -13.54 -25.96
N LEU A 140 12.12 -14.45 -25.10
CA LEU A 140 13.51 -14.93 -25.08
C LEU A 140 13.83 -15.92 -26.21
N ARG A 141 12.82 -16.51 -26.86
CA ARG A 141 13.01 -17.38 -28.02
C ARG A 141 13.05 -16.56 -29.31
N SER A 142 14.21 -16.52 -29.94
CA SER A 142 14.50 -15.76 -31.17
C SER A 142 13.64 -16.14 -32.39
N GLY A 143 12.94 -17.27 -32.37
CA GLY A 143 12.03 -17.72 -33.44
C GLY A 143 10.54 -17.55 -33.15
N SER A 144 10.15 -16.89 -32.05
CA SER A 144 8.73 -16.75 -31.69
C SER A 144 8.02 -15.73 -32.59
N LEU A 145 6.80 -16.08 -33.02
CA LEU A 145 5.90 -15.13 -33.69
C LEU A 145 5.46 -14.04 -32.70
N ILE A 146 5.32 -12.81 -33.19
CA ILE A 146 4.87 -11.68 -32.36
C ILE A 146 3.50 -11.97 -31.73
N GLY A 147 2.59 -12.63 -32.47
CA GLY A 147 1.30 -13.06 -31.96
C GLY A 147 1.38 -14.09 -30.83
N SER A 148 2.44 -14.91 -30.78
CA SER A 148 2.64 -15.92 -29.73
C SER A 148 3.15 -15.32 -28.42
N ILE A 149 3.86 -14.19 -28.50
CA ILE A 149 4.37 -13.46 -27.32
C ILE A 149 3.21 -12.81 -26.53
N TRP A 150 2.12 -12.46 -27.23
CA TRP A 150 0.93 -11.84 -26.64
C TRP A 150 -0.34 -12.54 -27.12
N ALA A 151 -0.46 -13.82 -26.75
CA ALA A 151 -1.52 -14.69 -27.20
C ALA A 151 -2.85 -14.45 -26.45
N PRO A 152 -4.01 -14.77 -27.06
CA PRO A 152 -5.32 -14.58 -26.42
C PRO A 152 -5.48 -15.28 -25.06
N TRP A 153 -4.86 -16.46 -24.88
CA TRP A 153 -4.92 -17.16 -23.60
C TRP A 153 -4.23 -16.35 -22.49
N MET A 154 -3.11 -15.68 -22.75
CA MET A 154 -2.43 -14.85 -21.76
C MET A 154 -3.33 -13.71 -21.28
N MET A 155 -4.05 -13.07 -22.22
CA MET A 155 -5.04 -12.05 -21.90
C MET A 155 -6.17 -12.59 -21.03
N ALA A 156 -6.65 -13.79 -21.32
CA ALA A 156 -7.67 -14.44 -20.49
C ALA A 156 -7.16 -14.71 -19.07
N PHE A 157 -5.94 -15.23 -18.92
CA PHE A 157 -5.34 -15.47 -17.59
C PHE A 157 -5.10 -14.17 -16.82
N ILE A 158 -4.65 -13.11 -17.48
CA ILE A 158 -4.48 -11.78 -16.86
C ILE A 158 -5.83 -11.21 -16.42
N ALA A 159 -6.86 -11.30 -17.27
CA ALA A 159 -8.19 -10.79 -16.97
C ALA A 159 -8.85 -11.57 -15.82
N ILE A 160 -8.87 -12.91 -15.91
CA ILE A 160 -9.43 -13.77 -14.86
C ILE A 160 -8.65 -13.59 -13.56
N GLY A 161 -7.32 -13.57 -13.63
CA GLY A 161 -6.46 -13.36 -12.48
C GLY A 161 -6.66 -11.99 -11.83
N GLY A 162 -6.83 -10.94 -12.63
CA GLY A 162 -7.15 -9.59 -12.16
C GLY A 162 -8.50 -9.51 -11.46
N VAL A 163 -9.54 -10.14 -12.02
CA VAL A 163 -10.87 -10.23 -11.37
C VAL A 163 -10.77 -10.99 -10.05
N ALA A 164 -10.11 -12.15 -10.02
CA ALA A 164 -9.88 -12.92 -8.80
C ALA A 164 -9.12 -12.10 -7.73
N TYR A 165 -8.11 -11.33 -8.15
CA TYR A 165 -7.36 -10.42 -7.28
C TYR A 165 -8.25 -9.33 -6.66
N LEU A 166 -9.11 -8.69 -7.47
CA LEU A 166 -9.99 -7.64 -6.98
C LEU A 166 -11.06 -8.20 -6.03
N VAL A 167 -11.68 -9.32 -6.38
CA VAL A 167 -12.70 -9.97 -5.54
C VAL A 167 -12.10 -10.43 -4.21
N SER A 168 -10.93 -11.07 -4.25
CA SER A 168 -10.24 -11.48 -3.02
C SER A 168 -9.85 -10.30 -2.13
N THR A 169 -9.32 -9.22 -2.71
CA THR A 169 -8.98 -8.00 -1.96
C THR A 169 -10.21 -7.39 -1.31
N TRP A 170 -11.34 -7.34 -2.01
CA TRP A 170 -12.61 -6.89 -1.44
C TRP A 170 -13.11 -7.81 -0.32
N LEU A 171 -13.05 -9.14 -0.50
CA LEU A 171 -13.44 -10.10 0.53
C LEU A 171 -12.59 -9.93 1.80
N LEU A 172 -11.27 -9.83 1.65
CA LEU A 172 -10.35 -9.62 2.76
C LEU A 172 -10.60 -8.29 3.47
N ALA A 173 -10.89 -7.22 2.73
CA ALA A 173 -11.21 -5.92 3.32
C ALA A 173 -12.57 -5.92 4.04
N ARG A 174 -13.55 -6.72 3.58
CA ARG A 174 -14.91 -6.71 4.11
C ARG A 174 -15.14 -7.69 5.25
N PHE A 175 -14.50 -8.85 5.19
CA PHE A 175 -14.69 -9.99 6.09
C PHE A 175 -13.42 -10.36 6.85
N GLY A 176 -12.33 -9.61 6.67
CA GLY A 176 -11.12 -9.77 7.46
C GLY A 176 -11.38 -9.50 8.93
N ARG A 177 -10.78 -10.31 9.80
CA ARG A 177 -10.83 -10.09 11.25
C ARG A 177 -10.15 -8.79 11.57
N THR A 178 -10.80 -8.01 12.43
CA THR A 178 -10.19 -6.79 12.97
C THR A 178 -8.96 -7.14 13.82
N PRO A 179 -8.01 -6.20 13.99
CA PRO A 179 -6.85 -6.43 14.84
C PRO A 179 -7.22 -6.88 16.26
N ILE A 180 -8.30 -6.35 16.83
CA ILE A 180 -8.77 -6.71 18.18
C ILE A 180 -9.38 -8.12 18.24
N GLU A 181 -10.10 -8.55 17.21
CA GLU A 181 -10.61 -9.92 17.12
C GLU A 181 -9.46 -10.93 16.98
N ARG A 182 -8.42 -10.58 16.20
CA ARG A 182 -7.22 -11.42 16.07
C ARG A 182 -6.44 -11.49 17.38
N TRP A 183 -6.30 -10.35 18.07
CA TRP A 183 -5.72 -10.30 19.42
C TRP A 183 -6.52 -11.16 20.41
N LEU A 184 -7.85 -11.05 20.45
CA LEU A 184 -8.69 -11.84 21.35
C LEU A 184 -8.55 -13.34 21.10
N LEU A 185 -8.47 -13.75 19.82
CA LEU A 185 -8.25 -15.15 19.45
C LEU A 185 -6.89 -15.69 19.91
N GLN A 186 -5.87 -14.83 19.92
CA GLN A 186 -4.49 -15.13 20.33
C GLN A 186 -4.21 -14.92 21.83
N SER A 187 -5.12 -14.23 22.52
CA SER A 187 -5.06 -13.99 23.96
C SER A 187 -5.12 -15.31 24.75
N THR A 188 -4.76 -15.25 26.02
CA THR A 188 -4.91 -16.36 26.97
C THR A 188 -6.36 -16.80 27.16
N TRP A 189 -7.33 -15.93 26.83
CA TRP A 189 -8.76 -16.23 26.82
C TRP A 189 -9.27 -16.74 25.46
N GLY A 190 -8.40 -16.74 24.44
CA GLY A 190 -8.72 -17.12 23.08
C GLY A 190 -8.65 -18.63 22.82
N THR A 191 -9.15 -19.03 21.65
CA THR A 191 -9.13 -20.44 21.22
C THR A 191 -7.80 -20.87 20.60
N LYS A 192 -6.89 -19.93 20.29
CA LYS A 192 -5.59 -20.20 19.67
C LYS A 192 -4.50 -19.36 20.36
N PRO A 193 -4.21 -19.61 21.64
CA PRO A 193 -3.31 -18.77 22.42
C PRO A 193 -1.91 -18.74 21.80
N ALA A 194 -1.36 -17.54 21.63
CA ALA A 194 -0.03 -17.32 21.07
C ALA A 194 1.11 -17.57 22.09
N GLY A 195 0.78 -17.87 23.35
CA GLY A 195 1.76 -18.11 24.41
C GLY A 195 2.48 -16.86 24.90
N TRP A 196 1.85 -15.67 24.77
CA TRP A 196 2.42 -14.42 25.27
C TRP A 196 2.52 -14.42 26.79
N THR A 197 3.51 -13.71 27.31
CA THR A 197 3.54 -13.41 28.74
C THR A 197 2.44 -12.38 29.07
N PRO A 198 1.90 -12.33 30.29
CA PRO A 198 0.83 -11.39 30.65
C PRO A 198 1.18 -9.92 30.35
N ALA A 199 2.45 -9.53 30.53
CA ALA A 199 2.90 -8.18 30.22
C ALA A 199 2.89 -7.87 28.71
N VAL A 200 3.26 -8.84 27.87
CA VAL A 200 3.23 -8.70 26.40
C VAL A 200 1.79 -8.69 25.89
N GLU A 201 0.95 -9.56 26.42
CA GLU A 201 -0.47 -9.63 26.06
C GLU A 201 -1.20 -8.32 26.38
N LEU A 202 -0.98 -7.77 27.59
CA LEU A 202 -1.54 -6.49 28.00
C LEU A 202 -0.99 -5.33 27.15
N GLY A 203 0.30 -5.34 26.81
CA GLY A 203 0.91 -4.33 25.96
C GLY A 203 0.36 -4.35 24.52
N GLU A 204 0.06 -5.53 23.97
CA GLU A 204 -0.58 -5.65 22.66
C GLU A 204 -2.05 -5.21 22.70
N TYR A 205 -2.77 -5.52 23.78
CA TYR A 205 -4.14 -5.03 23.98
C TYR A 205 -4.19 -3.50 24.03
N GLU A 206 -3.37 -2.91 24.90
CA GLU A 206 -3.27 -1.47 25.09
C GLU A 206 -2.95 -0.78 23.75
N ARG A 207 -2.00 -1.32 22.97
CA ARG A 207 -1.69 -0.79 21.64
C ARG A 207 -2.91 -0.74 20.71
N LEU A 208 -3.79 -1.74 20.76
CA LEU A 208 -4.96 -1.83 19.88
C LEU A 208 -6.15 -1.02 20.41
N ALA A 209 -6.44 -1.12 21.71
CA ALA A 209 -7.59 -0.49 22.35
C ALA A 209 -7.37 1.00 22.63
N HIS A 210 -6.10 1.42 22.78
CA HIS A 210 -5.71 2.76 23.19
C HIS A 210 -4.95 3.52 22.10
N ALA A 211 -5.13 3.10 20.83
CA ALA A 211 -4.59 3.85 19.71
C ALA A 211 -5.19 5.27 19.65
N PRO A 212 -4.37 6.32 19.43
CA PRO A 212 -4.85 7.69 19.31
C PRO A 212 -5.69 7.86 18.04
N ASP A 213 -6.80 8.59 18.17
CA ASP A 213 -7.62 9.01 17.02
C ASP A 213 -7.21 10.42 16.60
N VAL A 214 -6.88 10.59 15.32
CA VAL A 214 -6.45 11.88 14.79
C VAL A 214 -7.41 12.34 13.72
N THR A 215 -8.01 13.48 13.98
CA THR A 215 -9.04 14.08 13.14
C THR A 215 -8.70 15.54 12.89
N ILE A 216 -9.33 16.11 11.87
CA ILE A 216 -9.28 17.55 11.63
C ILE A 216 -10.63 18.10 12.08
N ASP A 217 -10.60 19.20 12.81
CA ASP A 217 -11.82 19.87 13.27
C ASP A 217 -12.73 20.23 12.08
N GLU A 218 -14.02 20.37 12.35
CA GLU A 218 -15.03 20.69 11.32
C GLU A 218 -14.73 22.00 10.60
N ASN A 219 -14.00 22.93 11.24
CA ASN A 219 -13.61 24.19 10.65
C ASN A 219 -12.31 24.11 9.81
N GLY A 220 -11.64 22.96 9.79
CA GLY A 220 -10.42 22.73 9.00
C GLY A 220 -9.16 23.46 9.50
N GLY A 221 -9.22 24.13 10.65
CA GLY A 221 -8.12 24.93 11.20
C GLY A 221 -7.28 24.23 12.27
N GLU A 222 -7.81 23.18 12.90
CA GLU A 222 -7.17 22.48 14.01
C GLU A 222 -7.08 20.98 13.74
N LEU A 223 -5.91 20.42 14.07
CA LEU A 223 -5.70 18.99 14.18
C LEU A 223 -6.10 18.57 15.60
N VAL A 224 -7.06 17.66 15.71
CA VAL A 224 -7.57 17.14 16.98
C VAL A 224 -7.05 15.71 17.16
N ILE A 225 -6.17 15.54 18.15
CA ILE A 225 -5.66 14.25 18.59
C ILE A 225 -6.42 13.85 19.84
N ARG A 226 -7.28 12.83 19.74
CA ARG A 226 -8.01 12.26 20.85
C ARG A 226 -7.26 11.08 21.42
N MET A 227 -7.15 11.08 22.73
CA MET A 227 -6.43 10.07 23.49
C MET A 227 -7.39 9.27 24.37
N PRO A 228 -6.95 8.09 24.81
CA PRO A 228 -7.61 7.36 25.89
C PRO A 228 -7.70 8.20 27.17
N ALA A 229 -8.81 8.09 27.89
CA ALA A 229 -9.12 8.93 29.05
C ALA A 229 -8.16 8.79 30.25
N HIS A 230 -7.37 7.71 30.31
CA HIS A 230 -6.40 7.47 31.38
C HIS A 230 -5.02 8.07 31.11
N ILE A 231 -4.71 8.42 29.84
CA ILE A 231 -3.43 9.01 29.45
C ILE A 231 -3.47 10.52 29.69
N ASN A 232 -2.59 11.00 30.57
CA ASN A 232 -2.53 12.43 30.92
C ASN A 232 -1.33 13.15 30.30
N ASP A 233 -0.22 12.43 30.08
CA ASP A 233 1.00 12.98 29.46
C ASP A 233 1.39 12.22 28.19
N ILE A 234 1.81 12.97 27.17
CA ILE A 234 2.32 12.43 25.91
C ILE A 234 3.51 13.26 25.42
N THR A 235 4.43 12.59 24.75
CA THR A 235 5.38 13.27 23.88
C THR A 235 4.85 13.27 22.46
N LEU A 236 4.56 14.44 21.91
CA LEU A 236 4.15 14.61 20.52
C LEU A 236 5.28 15.24 19.71
N GLN A 237 5.61 14.63 18.58
CA GLN A 237 6.44 15.22 17.54
C GLN A 237 5.67 15.23 16.23
N ALA A 238 5.67 16.36 15.54
CA ALA A 238 4.97 16.52 14.27
C ALA A 238 5.92 17.00 13.20
N GLY A 239 5.77 16.46 12.00
CA GLY A 239 6.48 16.87 10.80
C GLY A 239 5.51 17.02 9.63
N VAL A 240 5.79 17.98 8.76
CA VAL A 240 5.08 18.17 7.50
C VAL A 240 6.03 18.03 6.33
N GLN A 241 5.63 17.25 5.32
CA GLN A 241 6.23 17.34 3.99
C GLN A 241 5.30 18.15 3.11
N ARG A 242 5.73 19.37 2.80
CA ARG A 242 4.94 20.26 1.96
C ARG A 242 4.95 19.79 0.52
N ILE A 243 3.78 19.82 -0.12
CA ILE A 243 3.68 19.54 -1.55
C ILE A 243 4.12 20.79 -2.33
N GLY A 244 5.14 20.63 -3.17
CA GLY A 244 5.51 21.58 -4.20
C GLY A 244 5.13 21.04 -5.58
N TYR A 245 5.24 21.88 -6.59
CA TYR A 245 5.09 21.48 -8.00
C TYR A 245 6.36 21.86 -8.74
N GLN A 246 6.94 20.89 -9.44
CA GLN A 246 8.07 21.13 -10.33
C GLN A 246 7.63 20.91 -11.77
N ALA A 247 8.22 21.66 -12.70
CA ALA A 247 8.01 21.42 -14.13
C ALA A 247 8.35 19.96 -14.45
N ASN A 248 7.52 19.32 -15.27
CA ASN A 248 7.77 17.95 -15.66
C ASN A 248 9.12 17.87 -16.40
N PRO A 249 10.10 17.08 -15.90
CA PRO A 249 11.45 17.04 -16.48
C PRO A 249 11.47 16.68 -17.96
N ASN A 250 10.44 15.97 -18.42
CA ASN A 250 10.32 15.46 -19.78
C ASN A 250 9.44 16.36 -20.67
N GLY A 251 9.02 17.54 -20.20
CA GLY A 251 8.13 18.46 -20.92
C GLY A 251 6.76 17.88 -21.29
N SER A 252 6.46 16.69 -20.77
CA SER A 252 5.26 15.91 -21.09
C SER A 252 4.11 16.33 -20.16
N TYR A 253 2.87 16.08 -20.58
CA TYR A 253 1.72 16.30 -19.72
C TYR A 253 1.67 15.25 -18.59
N PRO A 254 1.33 15.61 -17.33
CA PRO A 254 1.02 16.95 -16.85
C PRO A 254 2.28 17.85 -16.79
N ALA A 255 2.11 19.12 -17.14
CA ALA A 255 3.21 20.10 -17.24
C ALA A 255 3.95 20.36 -15.92
N ALA A 256 3.30 20.06 -14.79
CA ALA A 256 3.92 20.09 -13.47
C ALA A 256 3.61 18.78 -12.73
N VAL A 257 4.61 18.26 -12.03
CA VAL A 257 4.51 17.07 -11.19
C VAL A 257 4.60 17.46 -9.71
N PRO A 258 3.80 16.84 -8.83
CA PRO A 258 3.88 17.10 -7.40
C PRO A 258 5.18 16.52 -6.84
N VAL A 259 5.94 17.33 -6.10
CA VAL A 259 7.20 16.94 -5.47
C VAL A 259 7.11 17.30 -3.99
N TYR A 260 7.39 16.33 -3.12
CA TYR A 260 7.41 16.55 -1.68
C TYR A 260 8.77 17.09 -1.26
N GLY A 261 8.76 18.23 -0.56
CA GLY A 261 9.98 18.78 0.06
C GLY A 261 10.48 17.92 1.24
N PRO A 262 11.66 18.25 1.78
CA PRO A 262 12.16 17.59 2.99
C PRO A 262 11.16 17.77 4.16
N PRO A 263 11.05 16.79 5.08
CA PRO A 263 10.20 16.92 6.25
C PRO A 263 10.64 18.10 7.11
N GLN A 264 9.72 19.00 7.42
CA GLN A 264 9.92 20.13 8.32
C GLN A 264 9.21 19.85 9.64
N ALA A 265 9.89 20.07 10.76
CA ALA A 265 9.27 19.96 12.09
C ALA A 265 8.16 21.02 12.22
N LEU A 266 6.98 20.60 12.65
CA LEU A 266 5.90 21.50 13.04
C LEU A 266 6.17 21.96 14.48
N PRO A 267 6.23 23.27 14.75
CA PRO A 267 6.30 23.76 16.11
C PRO A 267 5.00 23.39 16.82
N LEU A 268 5.10 22.54 17.83
CA LEU A 268 3.96 22.14 18.65
C LEU A 268 3.96 23.02 19.91
N PRO A 269 2.82 23.59 20.32
CA PRO A 269 2.72 24.25 21.62
C PRO A 269 3.01 23.22 22.72
N THR A 270 3.95 23.56 23.59
CA THR A 270 4.52 22.65 24.60
C THR A 270 3.52 22.25 25.69
N HIS A 271 2.41 22.97 25.87
CA HIS A 271 1.38 22.63 26.84
C HIS A 271 0.02 23.19 26.42
N GLN A 272 -0.83 22.39 25.79
CA GLN A 272 -2.27 22.62 25.80
C GLN A 272 -3.00 21.28 25.70
N SER A 273 -3.29 20.72 26.87
CA SER A 273 -4.15 19.55 27.04
C SER A 273 -5.44 20.03 27.70
N GLN A 274 -6.56 19.93 26.99
CA GLN A 274 -7.82 19.65 27.68
C GLN A 274 -7.87 18.13 27.83
N ARG A 275 -8.24 17.64 29.01
CA ARG A 275 -8.20 16.22 29.38
C ARG A 275 -8.69 15.30 28.24
N GLY A 276 -7.79 14.52 27.65
CA GLY A 276 -8.10 13.56 26.59
C GLY A 276 -8.14 14.10 25.14
N GLU A 277 -7.97 15.40 24.89
CA GLU A 277 -7.89 16.00 23.55
C GLU A 277 -6.74 17.01 23.43
N TYR A 278 -5.84 16.78 22.46
CA TYR A 278 -4.86 17.76 22.03
C TYR A 278 -5.34 18.43 20.74
N ARG A 279 -5.47 19.76 20.78
CA ARG A 279 -5.84 20.58 19.64
C ARG A 279 -4.65 21.39 19.20
N LEU A 280 -4.27 21.24 17.94
CA LEU A 280 -3.08 21.86 17.39
C LEU A 280 -3.48 22.72 16.22
N PRO A 281 -3.27 24.06 16.29
CA PRO A 281 -3.44 24.88 15.11
C PRO A 281 -2.44 24.43 14.06
N HIS A 282 -2.89 24.27 12.82
CA HIS A 282 -2.02 23.77 11.76
C HIS A 282 -1.98 24.73 10.57
N THR A 283 -0.79 24.88 9.98
CA THR A 283 -0.62 25.61 8.70
C THR A 283 -0.68 24.68 7.49
N LEU A 284 -1.22 23.47 7.68
CA LEU A 284 -1.22 22.43 6.66
C LEU A 284 -2.12 22.82 5.49
N THR A 285 -1.61 22.58 4.29
CA THR A 285 -2.31 22.84 3.04
C THR A 285 -2.72 21.54 2.35
N GLN A 286 -3.62 21.65 1.38
CA GLN A 286 -4.07 20.49 0.61
C GLN A 286 -2.88 19.79 -0.06
N GLY A 287 -2.82 18.46 0.05
CA GLY A 287 -1.78 17.65 -0.54
C GLY A 287 -0.53 17.54 0.32
N ASP A 288 -0.39 18.32 1.40
CA ASP A 288 0.68 18.12 2.37
C ASP A 288 0.55 16.74 3.03
N LYS A 289 1.71 16.15 3.33
CA LYS A 289 1.80 14.93 4.12
C LYS A 289 2.11 15.29 5.55
N LEU A 290 1.22 14.89 6.46
CA LEU A 290 1.42 15.00 7.90
C LEU A 290 2.06 13.71 8.41
N ILE A 291 3.07 13.87 9.26
CA ILE A 291 3.75 12.79 9.98
C ILE A 291 3.68 13.14 11.47
N LEU A 292 2.98 12.33 12.27
CA LEU A 292 2.90 12.48 13.72
C LEU A 292 3.58 11.29 14.38
N LEU A 293 4.35 11.56 15.41
CA LEU A 293 4.86 10.58 16.36
C LEU A 293 4.29 10.93 17.74
N ILE A 294 3.41 10.07 18.23
CA ILE A 294 2.79 10.18 19.56
C ILE A 294 3.44 9.11 20.43
N THR A 295 4.00 9.49 21.56
CA THR A 295 4.58 8.55 22.53
C THR A 295 3.85 8.67 23.86
N TYR A 296 3.32 7.56 24.34
CA TYR A 296 2.85 7.41 25.71
C TYR A 296 4.03 6.90 26.53
N PRO A 297 4.43 7.62 27.58
CA PRO A 297 5.55 7.20 28.39
C PRO A 297 5.19 5.96 29.23
N ALA A 298 6.19 5.28 29.79
CA ALA A 298 5.99 3.97 30.41
C ALA A 298 5.10 4.05 31.68
N GLU A 299 5.16 5.17 32.37
CA GLU A 299 4.38 5.50 33.57
C GLU A 299 2.88 5.70 33.30
N GLU A 300 2.50 6.07 32.07
CA GLU A 300 1.10 6.23 31.66
C GLU A 300 0.56 4.93 31.01
N SER A 301 1.44 3.99 30.66
CA SER A 301 1.08 2.71 30.04
C SER A 301 0.70 1.66 31.09
N LEU A 302 -0.42 0.97 30.86
CA LEU A 302 -0.88 -0.14 31.69
C LEU A 302 0.09 -1.33 31.68
N SER A 303 0.82 -1.55 30.58
CA SER A 303 1.84 -2.59 30.48
C SER A 303 3.20 -2.19 31.06
N GLY A 304 3.36 -0.96 31.56
CA GLY A 304 4.64 -0.44 32.06
C GLY A 304 5.70 -0.28 30.96
N THR A 305 5.28 -0.25 29.69
CA THR A 305 6.19 -0.09 28.55
C THR A 305 5.75 1.08 27.70
N ALA A 306 6.67 1.99 27.38
CA ALA A 306 6.34 3.13 26.54
C ALA A 306 5.74 2.69 25.19
N GLN A 307 4.58 3.24 24.85
CA GLN A 307 3.88 2.97 23.59
C GLN A 307 4.18 4.12 22.62
N ARG A 308 4.44 3.80 21.34
CA ARG A 308 4.61 4.83 20.31
C ARG A 308 3.65 4.59 19.17
N PHE A 309 3.15 5.65 18.58
CA PHE A 309 2.22 5.62 17.46
C PHE A 309 2.74 6.56 16.40
N VAL A 310 2.84 6.06 15.17
CA VAL A 310 3.22 6.87 14.02
C VAL A 310 2.02 6.98 13.10
N ILE A 311 1.58 8.21 12.85
CA ILE A 311 0.44 8.49 11.98
C ILE A 311 0.96 9.23 10.76
N ARG A 312 0.60 8.74 9.58
CA ARG A 312 0.95 9.35 8.30
C ARG A 312 -0.31 9.51 7.48
N GLY A 313 -0.52 10.69 6.90
CA GLY A 313 -1.68 10.93 6.06
C GLY A 313 -1.49 12.11 5.12
N SER A 314 -2.15 12.06 3.97
CA SER A 314 -2.27 13.17 3.04
C SER A 314 -3.59 13.90 3.25
N LEU A 315 -3.55 15.23 3.13
CA LEU A 315 -4.73 16.07 3.25
C LEU A 315 -5.44 16.20 1.90
N ALA A 316 -6.74 15.93 1.86
CA ALA A 316 -7.59 16.05 0.69
C ALA A 316 -8.84 16.89 0.99
N TRP A 317 -9.52 17.43 -0.02
CA TRP A 317 -10.83 18.07 0.22
C TRP A 317 -11.93 17.02 0.41
N ARG A 318 -12.82 17.26 1.38
CA ARG A 318 -14.21 16.75 1.31
C ARG A 318 -15.14 17.93 1.15
N CYS A 319 -15.79 18.03 0.00
CA CYS A 319 -16.93 18.93 -0.17
C CYS A 319 -18.20 18.18 0.26
N ALA A 320 -18.86 18.64 1.31
CA ALA A 320 -20.15 18.11 1.71
C ALA A 320 -21.23 18.70 0.80
N TYR A 321 -21.82 17.85 -0.06
CA TYR A 321 -22.77 18.22 -1.12
C TYR A 321 -24.00 19.00 -0.63
N ARG A 322 -24.29 19.03 0.68
CA ARG A 322 -25.50 19.67 1.25
C ARG A 322 -25.33 21.11 1.73
N ARG A 323 -24.12 21.68 1.81
CA ARG A 323 -23.92 23.01 2.43
C ARG A 323 -22.95 23.97 1.73
N ASN A 324 -22.48 23.69 0.51
CA ASN A 324 -21.51 24.54 -0.22
C ASN A 324 -20.33 25.02 0.66
N ARG A 325 -19.86 24.15 1.56
CA ARG A 325 -18.64 24.37 2.35
C ARG A 325 -17.72 23.18 2.10
N CYS A 326 -16.53 23.48 1.57
CA CYS A 326 -15.46 22.51 1.38
C CYS A 326 -14.52 22.62 2.58
N TYR A 327 -14.17 21.47 3.15
CA TYR A 327 -13.26 21.40 4.29
C TYR A 327 -12.10 20.45 3.99
N LEU A 328 -10.96 20.69 4.61
CA LEU A 328 -9.82 19.79 4.63
C LEU A 328 -10.21 18.50 5.36
N ALA A 329 -9.92 17.36 4.74
CA ALA A 329 -10.26 16.02 5.22
C ALA A 329 -9.10 15.06 4.98
N GLY A 330 -8.78 14.23 5.97
CA GLY A 330 -7.85 13.12 5.78
C GLY A 330 -8.36 12.15 4.72
N LYS A 331 -7.53 11.80 3.72
CA LYS A 331 -7.87 10.78 2.75
C LYS A 331 -7.61 9.40 3.36
N ARG A 332 -8.64 8.56 3.39
CA ARG A 332 -8.53 7.13 3.76
C ARG A 332 -7.80 6.43 2.60
N HIS A 333 -6.50 6.22 2.73
CA HIS A 333 -5.79 5.32 1.83
C HIS A 333 -6.15 3.89 2.25
N ILE A 334 -6.89 3.21 1.39
CA ILE A 334 -7.07 1.77 1.43
C ILE A 334 -5.90 1.24 0.60
N ASP A 335 -4.84 0.81 1.29
CA ASP A 335 -3.77 0.00 0.72
C ASP A 335 -3.95 -1.43 1.24
#